data_AF-A0A662CMU0-F1
#
_entry.id   AF-A0A662CMU0-F1
#
_cell.length_a   1.000
_cell.length_b   1.000
_cell.length_c   1.000
_cell.angle_alpha   90.00
_cell.angle_beta   90.00
_cell.angle_gamma   90.00
#
_symmetry.space_group_name_H-M   'P 1'
#
loop_
_entity.id
_entity.type
_entity.pdbx_description
1 polymer ?
#
loop_
_entity_poly.entity_id
_entity_poly.type
_entity_poly.pdbx_seq_one_letter_code
_entity_poly.pdbx_strand_id
1 'polypeptide(L)'
;MTQELPGIGGRIKTGPEEFLVEEVPLYPFSGKGDHLLVKVEKVEVSTLDVVRLFCEVLGVSQKEVGYAGMKDRMAVTRQWFSLPGTKVDEKRLSALETLGFRILEVTRHTNKLRVGHLKGNRFRIVVRDVVPEALERAWAKMEVIMAQGMPNYYHGQRWGRDAQNVKQGVELLRKGKKGRASPYKA
;
A
#
# COMPACT_ATOMS: atom_id res chain seq x y z
N MET A 1 18.63 -11.44 -15.38
CA MET A 1 18.26 -12.48 -14.40
C MET A 1 17.41 -13.58 -15.02
N THR A 2 16.25 -13.28 -15.64
CA THR A 2 15.46 -14.31 -16.36
C THR A 2 15.28 -13.98 -17.85
N GLN A 3 16.16 -13.15 -18.41
CA GLN A 3 16.07 -12.67 -19.80
C GLN A 3 16.27 -13.77 -20.83
N GLU A 4 17.00 -14.83 -20.47
CA GLU A 4 17.24 -15.99 -21.35
C GLU A 4 16.04 -16.96 -21.39
N LEU A 5 15.10 -16.83 -20.44
CA LEU A 5 13.87 -17.61 -20.43
C LEU A 5 12.77 -16.88 -21.21
N PRO A 6 11.98 -17.57 -22.05
CA PRO A 6 10.89 -16.95 -22.80
C PRO A 6 9.85 -16.33 -21.86
N GLY A 7 9.35 -15.14 -22.23
CA GLY A 7 8.28 -14.47 -21.50
C GLY A 7 6.95 -15.24 -21.53
N ILE A 8 6.07 -14.92 -20.58
CA ILE A 8 4.70 -15.44 -20.52
C ILE A 8 3.71 -14.64 -21.40
N GLY A 9 4.16 -13.51 -21.97
CA GLY A 9 3.29 -12.55 -22.65
C GLY A 9 2.31 -11.88 -21.68
N GLY A 10 1.14 -11.52 -22.21
CA GLY A 10 0.02 -11.04 -21.42
C GLY A 10 0.07 -9.61 -20.94
N ARG A 11 -0.99 -9.23 -20.21
CA ARG A 11 -1.25 -7.89 -19.70
C ARG A 11 -1.69 -7.96 -18.24
N ILE A 12 -1.27 -6.97 -17.45
CA ILE A 12 -1.68 -6.79 -16.05
C ILE A 12 -2.53 -5.52 -15.93
N LYS A 13 -3.28 -5.41 -14.83
CA LYS A 13 -4.14 -4.24 -14.53
C LYS A 13 -5.18 -4.00 -15.62
N THR A 14 -5.81 -5.07 -16.14
CA THR A 14 -6.92 -4.91 -17.09
C THR A 14 -8.24 -4.57 -16.39
N GLY A 15 -8.38 -4.98 -15.12
CA GLY A 15 -9.37 -4.46 -14.17
C GLY A 15 -8.76 -4.19 -12.78
N PRO A 16 -9.42 -3.40 -11.90
CA PRO A 16 -8.93 -3.12 -10.55
C PRO A 16 -8.84 -4.37 -9.66
N GLU A 17 -9.77 -5.32 -9.82
CA GLU A 17 -9.84 -6.60 -9.09
C GLU A 17 -8.68 -7.56 -9.40
N GLU A 18 -8.03 -7.34 -10.52
CA GLU A 18 -6.90 -8.14 -10.99
C GLU A 18 -5.57 -7.73 -10.40
N PHE A 19 -5.55 -6.59 -9.69
CA PHE A 19 -4.38 -6.07 -9.02
C PHE A 19 -4.73 -5.74 -7.58
N LEU A 20 -4.59 -6.74 -6.70
CA LEU A 20 -4.83 -6.59 -5.28
C LEU A 20 -3.51 -6.37 -4.54
N VAL A 21 -3.50 -5.35 -3.69
CA VAL A 21 -2.40 -5.06 -2.77
C VAL A 21 -2.92 -5.07 -1.34
N GLU A 22 -2.36 -5.94 -0.52
CA GLU A 22 -2.71 -6.05 0.90
C GLU A 22 -1.53 -5.69 1.78
N GLU A 23 -1.73 -4.75 2.69
CA GLU A 23 -0.73 -4.37 3.68
C GLU A 23 -0.50 -5.50 4.70
N VAL A 24 0.76 -5.86 4.90
CA VAL A 24 1.18 -6.81 5.93
C VAL A 24 1.78 -6.00 7.08
N PRO A 25 1.13 -5.96 8.26
CA PRO A 25 1.64 -5.26 9.43
C PRO A 25 3.06 -5.71 9.80
N LEU A 26 3.86 -4.80 10.35
CA LEU A 26 5.22 -5.11 10.81
C LEU A 26 5.24 -6.19 11.90
N TYR A 27 4.21 -6.20 12.74
CA TYR A 27 3.99 -7.13 13.84
C TYR A 27 2.48 -7.38 14.01
N PRO A 28 2.07 -8.50 14.64
CA PRO A 28 0.67 -8.74 14.98
C PRO A 28 0.12 -7.65 15.91
N PHE A 29 -1.15 -7.29 15.73
CA PHE A 29 -1.80 -6.34 16.62
C PHE A 29 -2.16 -6.97 17.96
N SER A 30 -2.07 -6.17 19.02
CA SER A 30 -2.18 -6.65 20.41
C SER A 30 -3.60 -7.05 20.82
N GLY A 31 -4.63 -6.72 20.04
CA GLY A 31 -6.04 -6.93 20.38
C GLY A 31 -6.56 -6.04 21.51
N LYS A 32 -5.70 -5.18 22.07
CA LYS A 32 -6.01 -4.27 23.19
C LYS A 32 -5.27 -2.93 23.03
N GLY A 33 -5.81 -1.90 23.66
CA GLY A 33 -5.26 -0.55 23.69
C GLY A 33 -6.24 0.51 23.19
N ASP A 34 -5.77 1.75 23.20
CA ASP A 34 -6.58 2.94 22.93
C ASP A 34 -6.67 3.28 21.45
N HIS A 35 -5.97 2.55 20.57
CA HIS A 35 -6.09 2.72 19.13
C HIS A 35 -6.96 1.62 18.53
N LEU A 36 -8.04 2.03 17.86
CA LEU A 36 -8.89 1.17 17.07
C LEU A 36 -8.25 1.01 15.69
N LEU A 37 -7.89 -0.21 15.33
CA LEU A 37 -7.33 -0.52 14.02
C LEU A 37 -8.42 -1.07 13.13
N VAL A 38 -8.53 -0.49 11.93
CA VAL A 38 -9.55 -0.84 10.94
C VAL A 38 -8.85 -1.22 9.64
N LYS A 39 -9.09 -2.44 9.17
CA LYS A 39 -8.66 -2.90 7.86
C LYS A 39 -9.74 -2.55 6.86
N VAL A 40 -9.39 -1.73 5.89
CA VAL A 40 -10.29 -1.27 4.84
C VAL A 40 -9.88 -1.91 3.53
N GLU A 41 -10.83 -2.48 2.81
CA GLU A 41 -10.70 -2.75 1.38
C GLU A 41 -11.28 -1.57 0.61
N LYS A 42 -10.48 -0.99 -0.29
CA LYS A 42 -10.87 0.16 -1.09
C LYS A 42 -10.54 -0.05 -2.57
N VAL A 43 -11.46 0.39 -3.44
CA VAL A 43 -11.36 0.37 -4.90
C VAL A 43 -11.70 1.74 -5.41
N GLU A 44 -10.88 2.31 -6.29
CA GLU A 44 -11.09 3.65 -6.84
C GLU A 44 -11.16 4.80 -5.81
N VAL A 45 -10.68 4.54 -4.58
CA VAL A 45 -10.65 5.50 -3.45
C VAL A 45 -9.20 5.64 -2.97
N SER A 46 -8.71 6.86 -2.76
CA SER A 46 -7.35 7.10 -2.24
C SER A 46 -7.27 6.93 -0.73
N THR A 47 -6.07 6.80 -0.18
CA THR A 47 -5.88 6.80 1.29
C THR A 47 -6.46 8.06 1.94
N LEU A 48 -6.32 9.23 1.30
CA LEU A 48 -6.80 10.50 1.87
C LEU A 48 -8.32 10.63 1.82
N ASP A 49 -8.98 10.03 0.84
CA ASP A 49 -10.45 9.99 0.77
C ASP A 49 -11.02 9.19 1.93
N VAL A 50 -10.38 8.05 2.26
CA VAL A 50 -10.73 7.26 3.45
C VAL A 50 -10.56 8.08 4.74
N VAL A 51 -9.47 8.83 4.86
CA VAL A 51 -9.25 9.71 6.02
C VAL A 51 -10.37 10.76 6.13
N ARG A 52 -10.78 11.38 5.02
CA ARG A 52 -11.88 12.35 5.01
C ARG A 52 -13.19 11.72 5.45
N LEU A 53 -13.51 10.54 4.93
CA LEU A 53 -14.71 9.80 5.30
C LEU A 53 -14.74 9.49 6.81
N PHE A 54 -13.61 9.07 7.39
CA PHE A 54 -13.53 8.88 8.84
C PHE A 54 -13.73 10.19 9.62
N CYS A 55 -13.19 11.31 9.13
CA CYS A 55 -13.39 12.60 9.78
C CYS A 55 -14.88 13.01 9.79
N GLU A 56 -15.55 12.88 8.66
CA GLU A 56 -16.95 13.27 8.48
C GLU A 56 -17.90 12.39 9.29
N VAL A 57 -17.71 11.07 9.26
CA VAL A 57 -18.65 10.12 9.86
C VAL A 57 -18.31 9.81 11.31
N LEU A 58 -17.03 9.84 11.72
CA LEU A 58 -16.62 9.49 13.09
C LEU A 58 -16.21 10.70 13.93
N GLY A 59 -16.13 11.90 13.34
CA GLY A 59 -15.79 13.14 14.07
C GLY A 59 -14.34 13.22 14.55
N VAL A 60 -13.44 12.39 14.00
CA VAL A 60 -12.00 12.42 14.31
C VAL A 60 -11.26 13.43 13.43
N SER A 61 -10.18 14.03 13.92
CA SER A 61 -9.37 14.91 13.08
C SER A 61 -8.42 14.11 12.18
N GLN A 62 -8.03 14.68 11.02
CA GLN A 62 -7.08 14.04 10.10
C GLN A 62 -5.74 13.68 10.78
N LYS A 63 -5.31 14.49 11.76
CA LYS A 63 -4.07 14.27 12.52
C LYS A 63 -4.17 13.09 13.47
N GLU A 64 -5.37 12.66 13.84
CA GLU A 64 -5.59 11.51 14.72
C GLU A 64 -5.66 10.20 13.94
N VAL A 65 -6.06 10.25 12.66
CA VAL A 65 -6.02 9.08 11.77
C VAL A 65 -4.57 8.72 11.46
N GLY A 66 -4.22 7.45 11.64
CA GLY A 66 -2.92 6.89 11.31
C GLY A 66 -3.01 5.88 10.19
N TYR A 67 -1.97 5.82 9.37
CA TYR A 67 -1.79 4.87 8.28
C TYR A 67 -0.29 4.76 8.02
N ALA A 68 0.14 3.66 7.41
CA ALA A 68 1.56 3.35 7.27
C ALA A 68 2.15 3.64 5.87
N GLY A 69 1.31 4.03 4.91
CA GLY A 69 1.73 4.51 3.61
C GLY A 69 0.56 5.09 2.80
N MET A 70 0.87 5.81 1.73
CA MET A 70 -0.15 6.23 0.76
C MET A 70 -0.35 5.12 -0.28
N LYS A 71 -1.61 4.87 -0.64
CA LYS A 71 -1.98 3.93 -1.70
C LYS A 71 -2.80 4.67 -2.76
N ASP A 72 -2.38 4.52 -4.00
CA ASP A 72 -3.07 5.08 -5.16
C ASP A 72 -4.46 4.49 -5.34
N ARG A 73 -5.25 5.18 -6.16
CA ARG A 73 -6.64 4.90 -6.49
C ARG A 73 -6.83 3.66 -7.38
N MET A 74 -5.82 3.31 -8.18
CA MET A 74 -5.93 2.40 -9.33
C MET A 74 -5.57 0.94 -9.01
N ALA A 75 -6.15 0.38 -7.93
CA ALA A 75 -6.04 -1.02 -7.53
C ALA A 75 -7.06 -1.35 -6.44
N VAL A 76 -7.42 -2.63 -6.27
CA VAL A 76 -8.01 -3.08 -5.01
C VAL A 76 -6.91 -3.03 -3.94
N THR A 77 -7.12 -2.26 -2.89
CA THR A 77 -6.13 -2.11 -1.82
C THR A 77 -6.74 -2.42 -0.47
N ARG A 78 -6.06 -3.28 0.30
CA ARG A 78 -6.40 -3.58 1.69
C ARG A 78 -5.38 -2.89 2.58
N GLN A 79 -5.84 -1.87 3.28
CA GLN A 79 -4.99 -0.95 4.02
C GLN A 79 -5.46 -0.84 5.46
N TRP A 80 -4.51 -0.73 6.38
CA TRP A 80 -4.79 -0.54 7.80
C TRP A 80 -4.79 0.95 8.17
N PHE A 81 -5.80 1.32 8.95
CA PHE A 81 -5.90 2.64 9.57
C PHE A 81 -5.99 2.50 11.08
N SER A 82 -5.46 3.47 11.82
CA SER A 82 -5.62 3.58 13.27
C SER A 82 -6.39 4.83 13.63
N LEU A 83 -7.39 4.67 14.48
CA LEU A 83 -8.25 5.74 14.98
C LEU A 83 -8.11 5.85 16.52
N PRO A 84 -8.39 7.01 17.13
CA PRO A 84 -8.47 7.14 18.58
C PRO A 84 -9.70 6.38 19.09
N GLY A 85 -9.50 5.18 19.63
CA GLY A 85 -10.57 4.26 20.03
C GLY A 85 -11.42 4.76 21.19
N THR A 86 -10.96 5.76 21.96
CA THR A 86 -11.75 6.44 22.99
C THR A 86 -12.76 7.46 22.43
N LYS A 87 -12.57 7.89 21.17
CA LYS A 87 -13.43 8.88 20.51
C LYS A 87 -14.35 8.27 19.44
N VAL A 88 -14.08 7.04 19.03
CA VAL A 88 -14.81 6.35 17.96
C VAL A 88 -15.77 5.34 18.57
N ASP A 89 -17.05 5.49 18.28
CA ASP A 89 -18.05 4.45 18.47
C ASP A 89 -17.92 3.42 17.33
N GLU A 90 -17.49 2.20 17.67
CA GLU A 90 -17.30 1.10 16.72
C GLU A 90 -18.59 0.77 15.94
N LYS A 91 -19.78 1.05 16.50
CA LYS A 91 -21.06 0.82 15.80
C LYS A 91 -21.25 1.74 14.59
N ARG A 92 -20.58 2.89 14.56
CA ARG A 92 -20.63 3.83 13.43
C ARG A 92 -19.75 3.38 12.27
N LEU A 93 -18.90 2.36 12.46
CA LEU A 93 -18.04 1.86 11.40
C LEU A 93 -18.83 1.26 10.24
N SER A 94 -19.93 0.56 10.51
CA SER A 94 -20.77 -0.01 9.45
C SER A 94 -21.40 1.05 8.55
N ALA A 95 -21.62 2.27 9.05
CA ALA A 95 -22.15 3.39 8.28
C ALA A 95 -21.15 3.95 7.24
N LEU A 96 -19.89 3.51 7.29
CA LEU A 96 -18.84 3.90 6.33
C LEU A 96 -18.86 3.03 5.07
N GLU A 97 -19.49 1.86 5.12
CA GLU A 97 -19.50 0.94 4.00
C GLU A 97 -20.30 1.53 2.84
N THR A 98 -19.62 1.68 1.70
CA THR A 98 -20.14 2.31 0.49
C THR A 98 -19.63 1.54 -0.73
N LEU A 99 -20.12 1.87 -1.93
CA LEU A 99 -19.63 1.21 -3.14
C LEU A 99 -18.12 1.44 -3.30
N GLY A 100 -17.34 0.35 -3.28
CA GLY A 100 -15.88 0.40 -3.39
C GLY A 100 -15.13 0.65 -2.07
N PHE A 101 -15.82 0.67 -0.92
CA PHE A 101 -15.20 0.76 0.41
C PHE A 101 -15.85 -0.22 1.37
N ARG A 102 -15.07 -1.12 1.96
CA ARG A 102 -15.55 -2.13 2.91
C ARG A 102 -14.63 -2.25 4.10
N ILE A 103 -15.21 -2.53 5.27
CA ILE A 103 -14.44 -2.85 6.47
C ILE A 103 -14.28 -4.37 6.54
N LEU A 104 -13.03 -4.82 6.50
CA LEU A 104 -12.71 -6.25 6.52
C LEU A 104 -12.47 -6.76 7.94
N GLU A 105 -11.88 -5.93 8.79
CA GLU A 105 -11.42 -6.34 10.11
C GLU A 105 -11.32 -5.13 11.03
N VAL A 106 -11.66 -5.34 12.30
CA VAL A 106 -11.51 -4.35 13.37
C VAL A 106 -10.79 -5.03 14.53
N THR A 107 -9.76 -4.38 15.05
CA THR A 107 -9.01 -4.85 16.21
C THR A 107 -8.46 -3.66 16.99
N ARG A 108 -7.71 -3.90 18.06
CA ARG A 108 -7.13 -2.84 18.90
C ARG A 108 -5.62 -2.96 19.01
N HIS A 109 -4.99 -1.81 19.22
CA HIS A 109 -3.57 -1.74 19.45
C HIS A 109 -3.17 -0.61 20.41
N THR A 110 -1.97 -0.73 20.97
CA THR A 110 -1.44 0.21 21.96
C THR A 110 -0.92 1.51 21.36
N ASN A 111 -0.63 1.55 20.06
CA ASN A 111 -0.09 2.74 19.40
C ASN A 111 -0.74 3.01 18.05
N LYS A 112 -0.75 4.30 17.70
CA LYS A 112 -1.11 4.80 16.38
C LYS A 112 -0.22 4.17 15.29
N LEU A 113 -0.82 3.85 14.14
CA LEU A 113 -0.08 3.50 12.93
C LEU A 113 0.67 4.71 12.36
N ARG A 114 1.92 4.48 11.95
CA ARG A 114 2.81 5.48 11.34
C ARG A 114 3.52 4.88 10.15
N VAL A 115 4.10 5.74 9.32
CA VAL A 115 5.00 5.34 8.24
C VAL A 115 6.12 4.47 8.82
N GLY A 116 6.34 3.31 8.19
CA GLY A 116 7.30 2.31 8.66
C GLY A 116 6.67 1.14 9.45
N HIS A 117 5.40 1.21 9.85
CA HIS A 117 4.73 0.12 10.56
C HIS A 117 4.23 -1.03 9.63
N LEU A 118 4.78 -1.15 8.42
CA LEU A 118 4.49 -2.25 7.50
C LEU A 118 5.73 -3.12 7.32
N LYS A 119 5.55 -4.44 7.40
CA LYS A 119 6.55 -5.41 6.95
C LYS A 119 6.71 -5.38 5.43
N GLY A 120 5.59 -5.20 4.73
CA GLY A 120 5.55 -5.22 3.28
C GLY A 120 4.12 -5.23 2.75
N ASN A 121 3.97 -5.61 1.49
CA ASN A 121 2.68 -5.77 0.84
C ASN A 121 2.59 -7.15 0.22
N ARG A 122 1.45 -7.80 0.37
CA ARG A 122 1.09 -9.03 -0.32
C ARG A 122 0.36 -8.64 -1.60
N PHE A 123 0.86 -9.11 -2.73
CA PHE A 123 0.25 -8.86 -4.03
C PHE A 123 -0.48 -10.11 -4.51
N ARG A 124 -1.66 -9.92 -5.09
CA ARG A 124 -2.31 -10.90 -5.95
C ARG A 124 -2.55 -10.22 -7.30
N ILE A 125 -1.89 -10.74 -8.32
CA ILE A 125 -1.88 -10.16 -9.66
C ILE A 125 -2.40 -11.23 -10.63
N VAL A 126 -3.39 -10.87 -11.43
CA VAL A 126 -3.84 -11.69 -12.56
C VAL A 126 -3.16 -11.15 -13.82
N VAL A 127 -2.59 -12.06 -14.62
CA VAL A 127 -2.04 -11.76 -15.94
C VAL A 127 -3.00 -12.34 -16.97
N ARG A 128 -3.59 -11.49 -17.81
CA ARG A 128 -4.50 -11.88 -18.90
C ARG A 128 -3.77 -12.01 -20.23
N ASP A 129 -4.39 -12.63 -21.21
CA ASP A 129 -3.87 -12.74 -22.58
C ASP A 129 -2.48 -13.38 -22.68
N VAL A 130 -2.22 -14.36 -21.82
CA VAL A 130 -0.96 -15.08 -21.76
C VAL A 130 -0.87 -16.13 -22.87
N VAL A 131 0.35 -16.55 -23.20
CA VAL A 131 0.58 -17.65 -24.16
C VAL A 131 0.12 -19.00 -23.59
N PRO A 132 -0.16 -20.03 -24.42
CA PRO A 132 -0.63 -21.34 -23.94
C PRO A 132 0.32 -22.00 -22.92
N GLU A 133 1.65 -21.87 -23.10
CA GLU A 133 2.65 -22.45 -22.20
C GLU A 133 3.01 -21.51 -21.02
N ALA A 134 2.21 -20.48 -20.75
CA ALA A 134 2.55 -19.46 -19.77
C ALA A 134 2.77 -19.99 -18.36
N LEU A 135 2.03 -21.02 -17.94
CA LEU A 135 2.18 -21.61 -16.60
C LEU A 135 3.56 -22.26 -16.43
N GLU A 136 3.98 -23.07 -17.40
CA GLU A 136 5.30 -23.71 -17.40
C GLU A 136 6.43 -22.67 -17.42
N ARG A 137 6.32 -21.68 -18.33
CA ARG A 137 7.30 -20.58 -18.42
C ARG A 137 7.36 -19.73 -17.15
N ALA A 138 6.21 -19.51 -16.49
CA ALA A 138 6.15 -18.79 -15.22
C ALA A 138 6.90 -19.57 -14.13
N TRP A 139 6.67 -20.88 -14.03
CA TRP A 139 7.36 -21.72 -13.05
C TRP A 139 8.88 -21.73 -13.24
N ALA A 140 9.36 -21.93 -14.47
CA ALA A 140 10.80 -21.87 -14.77
C ALA A 140 11.42 -20.53 -14.36
N LYS A 141 10.72 -19.40 -14.57
CA LYS A 141 11.18 -18.08 -14.10
C LYS A 141 11.13 -17.95 -12.58
N MET A 142 10.10 -18.48 -11.94
CA MET A 142 9.94 -18.43 -10.49
C MET A 142 11.05 -19.21 -9.77
N GLU A 143 11.50 -20.35 -10.29
CA GLU A 143 12.62 -21.10 -9.73
C GLU A 143 13.89 -20.25 -9.66
N VAL A 144 14.23 -19.55 -10.74
CA VAL A 144 15.39 -18.64 -10.78
C VAL A 144 15.22 -17.50 -9.77
N ILE A 145 14.03 -16.90 -9.69
CA ILE A 145 13.73 -15.81 -8.74
C ILE A 145 13.83 -16.28 -7.29
N MET A 146 13.34 -17.49 -6.98
CA MET A 146 13.42 -18.04 -5.63
C MET A 146 14.85 -18.36 -5.22
N ALA A 147 15.69 -18.83 -6.16
CA ALA A 147 17.09 -19.15 -5.89
C ALA A 147 17.98 -17.90 -5.78
N GLN A 148 17.74 -16.87 -6.59
CA GLN A 148 18.65 -15.73 -6.75
C GLN A 148 18.09 -14.41 -6.20
N GLY A 149 16.83 -14.38 -5.78
CA GLY A 149 16.11 -13.15 -5.45
C GLY A 149 15.73 -12.36 -6.70
N MET A 150 15.47 -11.06 -6.55
CA MET A 150 15.23 -10.14 -7.67
C MET A 150 15.86 -8.79 -7.36
N PRO A 151 16.41 -8.07 -8.36
CA PRO A 151 16.84 -6.69 -8.16
C PRO A 151 15.71 -5.81 -7.62
N ASN A 152 15.96 -5.13 -6.49
CA ASN A 152 15.00 -4.26 -5.82
C ASN A 152 15.07 -2.83 -6.36
N TYR A 153 14.68 -2.64 -7.62
CA TYR A 153 14.73 -1.33 -8.27
C TYR A 153 13.62 -0.39 -7.79
N TYR A 154 13.94 0.90 -7.71
CA TYR A 154 12.91 1.93 -7.60
C TYR A 154 12.22 2.12 -8.95
N HIS A 155 10.91 1.94 -8.98
CA HIS A 155 10.11 2.15 -10.19
C HIS A 155 10.06 3.63 -10.59
N GLY A 156 9.87 3.91 -11.88
CA GLY A 156 9.81 5.29 -12.42
C GLY A 156 8.78 6.21 -11.75
N GLN A 157 7.74 5.63 -11.14
CA GLN A 157 6.76 6.36 -10.32
C GLN A 157 7.43 7.13 -9.16
N ARG A 158 8.56 6.65 -8.64
CA ARG A 158 9.30 7.33 -7.57
C ARG A 158 10.15 8.50 -8.06
N TRP A 159 10.44 8.56 -9.35
CA TRP A 159 11.23 9.64 -9.94
C TRP A 159 10.42 10.92 -10.12
N GLY A 160 9.10 10.88 -9.85
CA GLY A 160 8.19 12.00 -10.12
C GLY A 160 7.86 12.11 -11.61
N ARG A 161 7.00 13.07 -11.97
CA ARG A 161 6.70 13.37 -13.37
C ARG A 161 8.01 13.76 -14.08
N ASP A 162 8.31 13.13 -15.22
CA ASP A 162 9.51 13.40 -16.04
C ASP A 162 10.85 13.38 -15.27
N ALA A 163 10.94 12.50 -14.27
CA ALA A 163 12.09 12.32 -13.39
C ALA A 163 12.49 13.58 -12.58
N GLN A 164 11.54 14.50 -12.32
CA GLN A 164 11.80 15.74 -11.57
C GLN A 164 12.42 15.51 -10.18
N ASN A 165 12.01 14.48 -9.44
CA ASN A 165 12.59 14.20 -8.12
C ASN A 165 14.08 13.85 -8.23
N VAL A 166 14.46 13.13 -9.29
CA VAL A 166 15.87 12.78 -9.55
C VAL A 166 16.66 14.02 -9.93
N LYS A 167 16.13 14.85 -10.83
CA LYS A 167 16.77 16.11 -11.25
C LYS A 167 17.03 17.04 -10.06
N GLN A 168 16.03 17.24 -9.20
CA GLN A 168 16.17 18.04 -7.99
C GLN A 168 17.17 17.42 -7.00
N GLY A 169 17.16 16.11 -6.82
CA GLY A 169 18.11 15.40 -5.96
C GLY A 169 19.55 15.61 -6.40
N VAL A 170 19.82 15.46 -7.70
CA VAL A 170 21.15 15.71 -8.29
C VAL A 170 21.59 17.17 -8.10
N GLU A 171 20.68 18.12 -8.31
CA GLU A 171 20.97 19.54 -8.14
C GLU A 171 21.32 19.89 -6.67
N LEU A 172 20.58 19.33 -5.71
CA LEU A 172 20.86 19.53 -4.28
C LEU A 172 22.23 18.97 -3.88
N LEU A 173 22.56 17.76 -4.35
CA LEU A 173 23.87 17.14 -4.11
C LEU A 173 25.00 17.97 -4.71
N ARG A 174 24.85 18.46 -5.94
CA ARG A 174 25.86 19.31 -6.60
C ARG A 174 26.05 20.66 -5.91
N LYS A 175 24.97 21.27 -5.39
CA LYS A 175 25.01 22.56 -4.72
C LYS A 175 25.43 22.49 -3.24
N GLY A 176 25.74 21.30 -2.71
CA GLY A 176 26.06 21.09 -1.30
C GLY A 176 24.95 21.51 -0.33
N LYS A 177 23.71 21.67 -0.83
CA LYS A 177 22.58 22.12 -0.01
C LYS A 177 21.97 20.91 0.67
N LYS A 178 21.90 20.95 2.00
CA LYS A 178 21.12 19.97 2.76
C LYS A 178 19.66 20.07 2.30
N GLY A 179 19.10 18.97 1.79
CA GLY A 179 17.66 18.86 1.57
C GLY A 179 16.92 19.17 2.87
N ARG A 180 15.66 19.61 2.79
CA ARG A 180 14.82 19.76 3.98
C ARG A 180 14.87 18.45 4.76
N ALA A 181 15.14 18.54 6.07
CA ALA A 181 15.24 17.37 6.93
C ALA A 181 14.00 16.49 6.73
N SER A 182 14.21 15.18 6.55
CA SER A 182 13.12 14.22 6.57
C SER A 182 12.32 14.43 7.86
N PRO A 183 11.00 14.59 7.82
CA PRO A 183 10.18 14.64 9.03
C PRO A 183 10.21 13.31 9.80
N TYR A 184 10.77 12.26 9.20
CA TYR A 184 11.02 10.97 9.82
C TYR A 184 12.51 10.89 10.18
N LYS A 185 12.83 11.05 11.46
CA LYS A 185 14.13 10.65 12.03
C LYS A 185 14.17 9.12 12.06
N ALA A 186 15.29 8.56 11.61
CA ALA A 186 15.60 7.12 11.69
C ALA A 186 15.74 6.68 13.16
#